data_AF-A0AAT9HTR9-F1
#
_entry.id   AF-A0AAT9HTR9-F1
#
_cell.length_a   1.000
_cell.length_b   1.000
_cell.length_c   1.000
_cell.angle_alpha   90.00
_cell.angle_beta   90.00
_cell.angle_gamma   90.00
#
_symmetry.space_group_name_H-M   'P 1'
#
loop_
_entity.id
_entity.type
_entity.pdbx_description
1 polymer ?
#
loop_
_entity_poly.entity_id
_entity_poly.type
_entity_poly.pdbx_seq_one_letter_code
_entity_poly.pdbx_strand_id
1 'polypeptide(L)'
;MTEQKVRWGVLATGGIAATFTADLVDLPDAEVVAVASRSAEPAKAFAERFGIPRAYGDWESLAYDDGIDVVYVATRTRRTVRRPG
;
A
#
# COMPACT_ATOMS: atom_id res chain seq x y z
N MET A 1 -21.25 19.21 -4.09
CA MET A 1 -21.22 17.83 -3.57
C MET A 1 -19.81 17.59 -3.10
N THR A 2 -19.60 17.30 -1.81
CA THR A 2 -18.26 17.02 -1.29
C THR A 2 -17.83 15.67 -1.86
N GLU A 3 -16.96 15.67 -2.87
CA GLU A 3 -16.29 14.46 -3.34
C GLU A 3 -15.40 13.99 -2.17
N GLN A 4 -15.89 13.01 -1.43
CA GLN A 4 -15.12 12.36 -0.38
C GLN A 4 -14.00 11.58 -1.08
N LYS A 5 -12.75 11.93 -0.77
CA LYS A 5 -11.59 11.22 -1.29
C LYS A 5 -11.63 9.77 -0.81
N VAL A 6 -11.37 8.84 -1.72
CA VAL A 6 -11.23 7.42 -1.36
C VAL A 6 -9.92 7.25 -0.60
N ARG A 7 -9.98 6.65 0.58
CA ARG A 7 -8.81 6.41 1.44
C ARG A 7 -8.18 5.07 1.07
N TRP A 8 -6.97 5.11 0.53
CA TRP A 8 -6.23 3.97 0.02
C TRP A 8 -5.22 3.44 1.03
N GLY A 9 -5.21 2.12 1.19
CA GLY A 9 -4.12 1.35 1.80
C GLY A 9 -3.28 0.66 0.73
N VAL A 10 -1.96 0.66 0.89
CA VAL A 10 -1.02 -0.01 -0.03
C VAL A 10 -0.33 -1.19 0.67
N LEU A 11 -0.57 -2.41 0.20
CA LEU A 11 0.04 -3.63 0.73
C LEU A 11 1.21 -4.07 -0.18
N ALA A 12 2.25 -3.24 -0.23
CA ALA A 12 3.55 -3.51 -0.85
C ALA A 12 4.47 -2.28 -0.71
N THR A 13 5.78 -2.50 -0.79
CA THR A 13 6.79 -1.43 -0.75
C THR A 13 7.77 -1.50 -1.93
N GLY A 14 7.42 -2.27 -2.97
CA GLY A 14 8.25 -2.46 -4.16
C GLY A 14 8.07 -1.35 -5.21
N GLY A 15 8.86 -1.40 -6.29
CA GLY A 15 8.84 -0.38 -7.34
C GLY A 15 7.45 -0.13 -7.96
N ILE A 16 6.67 -1.19 -8.20
CA ILE A 16 5.30 -1.06 -8.74
C ILE A 16 4.40 -0.30 -7.76
N ALA A 17 4.50 -0.60 -6.45
CA ALA A 17 3.74 0.11 -5.43
C ALA A 17 4.12 1.59 -5.39
N ALA A 18 5.41 1.91 -5.56
CA ALA A 18 5.89 3.28 -5.61
C ALA A 18 5.33 4.05 -6.82
N THR A 19 5.31 3.45 -8.01
CA THR A 19 4.70 4.05 -9.21
C THR A 19 3.21 4.30 -8.99
N PHE A 20 2.48 3.29 -8.53
CA PHE A 20 1.04 3.41 -8.27
C PHE A 20 0.73 4.49 -7.23
N THR A 21 1.51 4.56 -6.14
CA THR A 21 1.33 5.57 -5.09
C THR A 21 1.61 6.98 -5.61
N ALA A 22 2.63 7.15 -6.47
CA ALA A 22 2.91 8.44 -7.09
C ALA A 22 1.72 8.92 -7.93
N ASP A 23 1.15 8.04 -8.76
CA ASP A 23 -0.01 8.39 -9.58
C ASP A 23 -1.24 8.73 -8.72
N LEU A 24 -1.47 8.01 -7.61
CA LEU A 24 -2.60 8.26 -6.70
C LEU A 24 -2.51 9.60 -5.98
N VAL A 25 -1.30 10.05 -5.60
CA VAL A 25 -1.11 11.31 -4.86
C VAL A 25 -1.53 12.52 -5.70
N ASP A 26 -1.45 12.41 -7.03
CA ASP A 26 -1.84 13.48 -7.96
C ASP A 26 -3.36 13.50 -8.25
N LEU A 27 -4.12 12.51 -7.80
CA LEU A 27 -5.57 12.43 -8.03
C LEU A 27 -6.36 13.24 -7.00
N PRO A 28 -7.32 14.08 -7.43
CA PRO A 28 -8.10 14.91 -6.52
C PRO A 28 -9.08 14.12 -5.65
N ASP A 29 -9.45 12.90 -6.07
CA ASP A 29 -10.44 12.01 -5.46
C ASP A 29 -9.81 10.82 -4.72
N ALA A 30 -8.49 10.80 -4.54
CA ALA A 30 -7.77 9.76 -3.81
C ALA A 30 -6.88 10.34 -2.69
N GLU A 31 -6.72 9.56 -1.63
CA GLU A 31 -5.79 9.85 -0.55
C GLU A 31 -5.14 8.55 -0.07
N VAL A 32 -3.81 8.48 -0.06
CA VAL A 32 -3.09 7.30 0.45
C VAL A 32 -2.83 7.49 1.94
N VAL A 33 -3.56 6.74 2.77
CA VAL A 33 -3.56 6.92 4.23
C VAL A 33 -2.71 5.88 4.97
N ALA A 34 -2.44 4.74 4.34
CA ALA A 34 -1.70 3.66 4.98
C ALA A 34 -0.84 2.84 4.01
N VAL A 35 0.28 2.33 4.51
CA VAL A 35 1.10 1.32 3.82
C VAL A 35 1.41 0.16 4.76
N ALA A 36 1.40 -1.06 4.24
CA ALA A 36 1.82 -2.25 4.97
C ALA A 36 2.86 -3.06 4.20
N SER A 37 3.76 -3.67 4.96
CA SER A 37 4.71 -4.65 4.46
C SER A 37 4.80 -5.83 5.43
N ARG A 38 5.61 -6.84 5.11
CA ARG A 38 5.89 -7.97 6.03
C ARG A 38 6.92 -7.60 7.11
N SER A 39 7.43 -6.37 7.08
CA SER A 39 8.47 -5.89 7.98
C SER A 39 8.30 -4.38 8.14
N ALA A 40 8.50 -3.87 9.35
CA ALA A 40 8.20 -2.47 9.67
C ALA A 40 9.12 -1.46 8.95
N GLU A 41 10.41 -1.76 8.81
CA GLU A 41 11.36 -0.85 8.16
C GLU A 41 10.97 -0.43 6.74
N PRO A 42 10.73 -1.35 5.79
CA PRO A 42 10.35 -0.95 4.44
C PRO A 42 9.01 -0.23 4.38
N ALA A 43 8.07 -0.54 5.29
CA ALA A 43 6.80 0.19 5.38
C ALA A 43 7.01 1.63 5.83
N LYS A 44 7.84 1.86 6.87
CA LYS A 44 8.18 3.20 7.36
C LYS A 44 8.90 4.03 6.31
N ALA A 45 9.92 3.47 5.65
CA ALA A 45 10.66 4.18 4.61
C ALA A 45 9.75 4.56 3.42
N PHE A 46 8.79 3.70 3.08
CA PHE A 46 7.80 4.00 2.04
C PHE A 46 6.84 5.10 2.48
N ALA A 47 6.37 5.06 3.73
CA ALA A 47 5.48 6.07 4.28
C ALA A 47 6.15 7.45 4.33
N GLU A 48 7.39 7.53 4.80
CA GLU A 48 8.18 8.76 4.82
C GLU A 48 8.36 9.35 3.41
N ARG A 49 8.63 8.50 2.42
CA ARG A 49 8.83 8.93 1.03
C ARG A 49 7.59 9.61 0.43
N PHE A 50 6.39 9.12 0.77
CA PHE A 50 5.13 9.58 0.17
C PHE A 50 4.26 10.42 1.12
N GLY A 51 4.75 10.71 2.33
CA GLY A 51 3.98 11.45 3.34
C GLY A 51 2.76 10.69 3.87
N ILE A 52 2.81 9.36 3.87
CA ILE A 52 1.70 8.51 4.30
C ILE A 52 1.67 8.48 5.84
N PRO A 53 0.52 8.78 6.48
CA PRO A 53 0.47 8.95 7.93
C PRO A 53 0.61 7.63 8.71
N ARG A 54 0.33 6.48 8.10
CA ARG A 54 0.30 5.17 8.79
C ARG A 54 1.16 4.14 8.08
N ALA A 55 2.00 3.44 8.83
CA ALA A 55 2.89 2.40 8.33
C ALA A 55 2.82 1.14 9.21
N TYR A 56 2.48 0.01 8.61
CA TYR A 56 2.30 -1.27 9.30
C TYR A 56 3.37 -2.29 8.90
N GLY A 57 3.87 -3.02 9.90
CA GLY A 57 4.85 -4.10 9.72
C GLY A 57 4.24 -5.48 9.44
N ASP A 58 2.91 -5.53 9.38
CA ASP A 58 2.09 -6.71 9.18
C ASP A 58 0.84 -6.35 8.35
N TRP A 59 0.18 -7.36 7.82
CA TRP A 59 -0.97 -7.18 6.93
C TRP A 59 -2.29 -7.04 7.69
N GLU A 60 -2.35 -7.61 8.90
CA GLU A 60 -3.56 -7.67 9.72
C GLU A 60 -3.92 -6.26 10.20
N SER A 61 -2.94 -5.48 10.66
CA SER A 61 -3.15 -4.10 11.10
C SER A 61 -3.72 -3.21 10.00
N LEU A 62 -3.35 -3.45 8.73
CA LEU A 62 -3.94 -2.76 7.59
C LEU A 62 -5.39 -3.21 7.34
N ALA A 63 -5.68 -4.50 7.49
CA ALA A 63 -7.00 -5.06 7.25
C ALA A 63 -8.04 -4.65 8.31
N TYR A 64 -7.58 -4.33 9.52
CA TYR A 64 -8.43 -3.88 10.63
C TYR A 64 -8.52 -2.35 10.77
N ASP A 65 -7.92 -1.58 9.86
CA ASP A 65 -7.99 -0.12 9.92
C ASP A 65 -9.28 0.40 9.24
N ASP A 66 -10.26 0.80 10.04
CA ASP A 66 -11.53 1.42 9.59
C ASP A 66 -11.31 2.77 8.86
N GLY A 67 -10.09 3.30 8.90
CA GLY A 67 -9.65 4.47 8.16
C GLY A 67 -9.38 4.22 6.67
N ILE A 68 -9.48 2.97 6.20
CA ILE A 68 -9.16 2.58 4.82
C ILE A 68 -10.44 2.13 4.11
N ASP A 69 -10.67 2.67 2.92
CA ASP A 69 -11.81 2.29 2.08
C ASP A 69 -11.43 1.19 1.08
N VAL A 70 -10.20 1.22 0.57
CA VAL A 70 -9.71 0.29 -0.47
C VAL A 70 -8.24 -0.08 -0.21
N VAL A 71 -7.88 -1.36 -0.43
CA VAL A 71 -6.50 -1.84 -0.33
C VAL A 71 -5.97 -2.29 -1.69
N TYR A 72 -4.85 -1.71 -2.13
CA TYR A 72 -4.09 -2.17 -3.29
C TYR A 72 -3.04 -3.21 -2.87
N VAL A 73 -3.17 -4.44 -3.38
CA VAL A 73 -2.27 -5.57 -3.06
C VAL A 73 -1.34 -5.85 -4.23
N ALA A 74 -0.07 -5.41 -4.12
CA ALA A 74 0.97 -5.64 -5.13
C ALA A 74 2.09 -6.55 -4.59
N THR A 75 1.74 -7.55 -3.78
CA THR A 75 2.70 -8.55 -3.33
C THR A 75 3.11 -9.44 -4.49
N ARG A 76 4.42 -9.70 -4.62
CA ARG A 76 4.90 -10.64 -5.65
C ARG A 76 4.33 -12.02 -5.37
N THR A 77 3.57 -12.57 -6.31
CA THR A 77 3.19 -13.98 -6.29
C THR A 77 4.46 -14.83 -6.41
N ARG A 78 4.64 -15.81 -5.51
CA ARG A 78 5.80 -16.71 -5.53
C ARG A 78 5.80 -17.52 -6.83
N ARG A 79 6.76 -17.26 -7.73
CA ARG A 79 7.04 -18.15 -8.86
C ARG A 79 7.92 -19.29 -8.38
N THR A 80 7.34 -20.47 -8.19
CA THR A 80 8.09 -21.74 -8.19
C THR A 80 7.29 -22.77 -8.98
N VAL A 81 7.27 -22.63 -10.32
CA VAL A 81 7.03 -23.79 -11.17
C VAL A 81 8.40 -24.43 -11.38
N ARG A 82 8.80 -25.29 -10.44
CA ARG A 82 9.86 -26.26 -10.72
C ARG A 82 9.21 -27.33 -11.57
N ARG A 83 9.39 -27.27 -12.89
CA ARG A 83 9.02 -28.40 -13.75
C ARG A 83 9.92 -29.57 -13.37
N PRO A 84 9.38 -30.73 -12.98
CA PRO A 84 10.19 -31.94 -12.89
C PRO A 84 10.61 -32.31 -14.32
N GLY A 85 11.91 -32.44 -14.51
CA GLY A 85 12.50 -33.23 -15.59
C GLY A 85 12.78 -34.63 -15.08
#